data_AF-A0A4R6U6T3-F1
#
_entry.id   AF-A0A4R6U6T3-F1
#
_cell.length_a   1.000
_cell.length_b   1.000
_cell.length_c   1.000
_cell.angle_alpha   90.00
_cell.angle_beta   90.00
_cell.angle_gamma   90.00
#
_symmetry.space_group_name_H-M   'P 1'
#
loop_
_entity.id
_entity.type
_entity.pdbx_description
1 polymer ?
#
loop_
_entity_poly.entity_id
_entity_poly.type
_entity_poly.pdbx_seq_one_letter_code
_entity_poly.pdbx_strand_id
1 'polypeptide(L)' 'MMDFLYFPQDKTEYIPSFIILFVFLIGAFLTFRAFIRSSKKEEQRTNDRFGLHDGKGHTASKESQKEK' A
#
# COMPACT_ATOMS: atom_id res chain seq x y z
N MET A 1 -5.89 -27.13 27.68
CA MET A 1 -7.13 -27.39 26.93
C MET A 1 -7.31 -26.20 26.00
N MET A 2 -7.53 -26.44 24.72
CA MET A 2 -7.56 -25.37 23.72
C MET A 2 -8.79 -24.50 23.97
N ASP A 3 -8.57 -23.23 24.31
CA ASP A 3 -9.59 -22.19 24.23
C ASP A 3 -9.94 -22.02 22.75
N PHE A 4 -10.89 -22.86 22.36
CA PHE A 4 -11.59 -22.88 21.10
C PHE A 4 -12.09 -21.45 20.86
N LEU A 5 -11.60 -20.83 19.78
CA LEU A 5 -12.02 -19.50 19.31
C LEU A 5 -13.48 -19.25 19.71
N TYR A 6 -13.70 -18.25 20.57
CA TYR A 6 -15.04 -17.84 20.95
C TYR A 6 -15.72 -17.33 19.70
N PHE A 7 -16.45 -18.22 19.06
CA PHE A 7 -17.26 -17.91 17.91
C PHE A 7 -18.63 -17.54 18.47
N PRO A 8 -18.99 -16.25 18.54
CA PRO A 8 -20.33 -15.87 18.91
C PRO A 8 -21.32 -16.61 18.01
N GLN A 9 -22.32 -17.22 18.66
CA GLN A 9 -23.40 -17.95 17.98
C GLN A 9 -24.19 -16.99 17.07
N ASP A 10 -24.32 -15.74 17.50
CA ASP A 10 -24.94 -14.67 16.74
C ASP A 10 -23.92 -13.92 15.87
N LYS A 11 -24.14 -13.97 14.56
CA LYS A 11 -23.26 -13.33 13.56
C LYS A 11 -23.17 -11.81 13.70
N THR A 12 -24.10 -11.22 14.44
CA THR A 12 -24.17 -9.79 14.72
C THR A 12 -23.03 -9.30 15.60
N GLU A 13 -22.47 -10.14 16.47
CA GLU A 13 -21.30 -9.80 17.30
C GLU A 13 -20.01 -9.64 16.50
N TYR A 14 -19.93 -10.13 15.25
CA TYR A 14 -18.77 -9.89 14.38
C TYR A 14 -18.84 -8.54 13.63
N ILE A 15 -20.02 -7.91 13.57
CA ILE A 15 -20.23 -6.64 12.86
C ILE A 15 -19.24 -5.55 13.34
N PRO A 16 -19.03 -5.35 14.66
CA PRO A 16 -18.04 -4.38 15.14
C PRO A 16 -16.63 -4.64 14.60
N SER A 17 -16.20 -5.90 14.54
CA SER A 17 -14.88 -6.29 14.04
C SER A 17 -14.68 -5.92 12.57
N PHE A 18 -15.70 -6.13 11.74
CA PHE A 18 -15.66 -5.75 10.33
C PHE A 18 -15.63 -4.24 10.14
N ILE A 19 -16.38 -3.48 10.95
CA ILE A 19 -16.38 -2.01 10.89
C ILE A 19 -14.99 -1.48 11.21
N ILE A 20 -14.37 -1.96 12.30
CA ILE A 20 -13.02 -1.53 12.72
C ILE A 20 -12.00 -1.86 11.63
N LEU A 21 -12.05 -3.08 11.08
CA LEU A 21 -11.19 -3.50 9.98
C LEU A 21 -11.35 -2.58 8.77
N PHE A 22 -12.59 -2.26 8.38
CA PHE A 22 -12.86 -1.38 7.24
C PHE A 22 -12.34 0.04 7.47
N VAL A 23 -12.56 0.61 8.66
CA VAL A 23 -12.04 1.94 9.01
C VAL A 23 -10.52 1.95 8.93
N PHE A 24 -9.85 0.91 9.43
CA PHE A 24 -8.39 0.78 9.35
C PHE A 24 -7.89 0.67 7.91
N LEU A 25 -8.54 -0.16 7.09
CA LEU A 25 -8.17 -0.33 5.69
C LEU A 25 -8.34 0.97 4.89
N ILE A 26 -9.46 1.67 5.08
CA ILE A 26 -9.71 2.97 4.45
C ILE A 26 -8.65 3.97 4.91
N GLY A 27 -8.38 4.05 6.21
CA GLY A 27 -7.36 4.93 6.78
C GLY A 27 -5.96 4.64 6.24
N ALA A 28 -5.58 3.37 6.14
CA ALA A 28 -4.29 2.95 5.57
C ALA A 28 -4.19 3.33 4.09
N PHE A 29 -5.25 3.11 3.31
CA PHE A 29 -5.28 3.46 1.89
C PHE A 29 -5.17 4.97 1.67
N LEU A 30 -5.89 5.78 2.45
CA LEU A 30 -5.80 7.24 2.38
C LEU A 30 -4.41 7.73 2.76
N THR A 31 -3.86 7.20 3.86
CA THR A 31 -2.50 7.54 4.33
C THR A 31 -1.46 7.21 3.28
N PHE A 32 -1.51 6.01 2.69
CA PHE A 32 -0.58 5.57 1.66
C PHE A 32 -0.66 6.45 0.40
N ARG A 33 -1.89 6.81 -0.02
CA ARG A 33 -2.10 7.71 -1.16
C ARG A 33 -1.56 9.12 -0.90
N ALA A 34 -1.79 9.65 0.30
CA ALA A 34 -1.27 10.96 0.71
C ALA A 34 0.26 10.95 0.82
N PHE A 35 0.83 9.85 1.33
CA PHE A 35 2.27 9.64 1.45
C PHE A 35 2.96 9.65 0.08
N ILE A 36 2.48 8.86 -0.89
CA ILE A 36 3.05 8.84 -2.26
C ILE A 36 3.01 10.23 -2.90
N ARG A 37 1.90 10.97 -2.75
CA ARG A 37 1.78 12.32 -3.31
C ARG A 37 2.76 13.30 -2.67
N SER A 38 3.00 13.17 -1.37
CA SER A 38 3.98 13.99 -0.66
C SER A 38 5.40 13.67 -1.09
N SER A 39 5.73 12.38 -1.21
CA SER A 39 7.05 11.90 -1.66
C SER A 39 7.41 12.40 -3.06
N LYS A 40 6.48 12.40 -4.03
CA LYS A 40 6.73 12.95 -5.38
C LYS A 40 7.07 14.44 -5.38
N LYS A 41 6.52 15.22 -4.44
CA LYS A 41 6.83 16.65 -4.31
C LYS A 41 8.23 16.86 -3.74
N GLU A 42 8.67 15.97 -2.85
CA GLU A 42 10.03 15.98 -2.31
C GLU A 42 11.05 15.49 -3.34
N GLU A 43 10.70 14.49 -4.16
CA GLU A 43 11.53 14.01 -5.26
C GLU A 43 11.84 15.13 -6.26
N GLN A 44 10.81 15.88 -6.69
CA GLN A 44 11.02 17.04 -7.58
C GLN A 44 11.94 18.10 -6.97
N ARG A 45 11.72 18.44 -5.69
CA ARG A 45 12.58 19.41 -4.99
C ARG A 45 14.01 18.90 -4.81
N THR A 46 14.18 17.61 -4.61
CA THR A 46 15.50 16.98 -4.47
C THR A 46 16.20 16.98 -5.83
N ASN A 47 15.49 16.63 -6.90
CA ASN A 47 16.00 16.68 -8.27
C ASN A 47 16.44 18.08 -8.67
N ASP A 48 15.62 19.10 -8.43
CA ASP A 48 15.93 20.49 -8.75
C ASP A 48 17.14 21.01 -7.93
N ARG A 49 17.29 20.54 -6.69
CA ARG A 49 18.32 21.03 -5.76
C ARG A 49 19.65 20.30 -5.89
N PHE A 50 19.64 19.04 -6.33
CA PHE A 50 20.84 18.24 -6.55
C PHE A 50 21.20 18.08 -8.03
N GLY A 51 20.37 18.55 -8.96
CA GLY A 51 20.69 18.58 -10.40
C GLY A 51 21.00 17.20 -10.99
N LEU A 52 20.42 16.14 -10.43
CA LEU A 52 20.61 14.78 -10.92
C LEU A 52 19.80 14.62 -12.22
N HIS A 53 20.42 14.98 -13.33
CA HIS A 53 19.99 14.54 -14.65
C HIS A 53 20.10 13.00 -14.68
N ASP A 54 19.04 12.29 -14.29
CA ASP A 54 18.99 10.84 -14.32
C ASP A 54 18.93 10.36 -15.78
N GLY A 55 20.12 10.18 -16.34
CA GLY A 55 20.34 9.28 -17.45
C GLY A 55 19.97 7.87 -17.04
N LYS A 56 18.87 7.37 -17.62
CA LYS A 56 18.61 5.96 -17.93
C LYS A 56 18.98 4.92 -16.86
N GLY A 57 18.06 4.71 -15.92
CA GLY A 57 17.82 3.37 -15.36
C GLY A 57 17.00 2.51 -16.32
N HIS A 58 17.69 1.94 -17.32
CA HIS A 58 17.24 0.88 -18.23
C HIS A 58 16.23 -0.10 -17.59
N THR A 59 15.02 -0.28 -18.14
CA THR A 59 14.72 -1.26 -19.21
C THR A 59 15.43 -2.62 -19.03
N ALA A 60 14.88 -3.51 -18.20
CA ALA A 60 15.29 -4.92 -18.18
C ALA A 60 14.23 -5.87 -17.58
N SER A 61 12.96 -5.77 -17.98
CA SER A 61 12.02 -6.87 -17.64
C SER A 61 10.84 -7.09 -18.62
N LYS A 62 10.71 -6.33 -19.71
CA LYS A 62 9.54 -6.47 -20.61
C LYS A 62 9.74 -7.26 -21.91
N GLU A 63 10.90 -7.87 -22.17
CA GLU A 63 11.14 -8.50 -23.49
C GLU A 63 11.44 -10.01 -23.53
N SER A 64 11.58 -10.73 -22.41
CA SER A 64 12.06 -12.14 -22.46
C SER A 64 11.04 -13.25 -22.12
N GLN A 65 9.74 -12.99 -22.11
CA GLN A 65 8.74 -14.08 -21.93
C GLN A 65 7.60 -14.08 -22.96
N LYS A 66 7.83 -13.48 -24.14
CA LYS A 66 7.02 -13.69 -25.35
C LYS A 66 7.84 -14.38 -26.44
N GLU A 67 8.63 -15.39 -26.09
CA GLU A 67 9.19 -16.32 -27.07
C GLU A 67 9.58 -17.65 -26.38
N LYS A 68 8.60 -18.53 -26.20
CA LYS A 68 8.72 -19.99 -26.33
C LYS A 68 7.35 -20.64 -26.17
#